data_AF-A0A8C9CBK4-F1
#
_entry.id   AF-A0A8C9CBK4-F1
#
_cell.length_a   1.000
_cell.length_b   1.000
_cell.length_c   1.000
_cell.angle_alpha   90.00
_cell.angle_beta   90.00
_cell.angle_gamma   90.00
#
_symmetry.space_group_name_H-M   'P 1'
#
loop_
_entity.id
_entity.type
_entity.pdbx_description
1 polymer ?
#
loop_
_entity_poly.entity_id
_entity_poly.type
_entity_poly.pdbx_seq_one_letter_code
_entity_poly.pdbx_strand_id
1 'polypeptide(L)'
;MIQSDKGADPPDSKDKKDEKLSTVTNPENGISQILRLVLQELNLFYSRDVNGVCLLYDLLHSPWLQALLKVYDCLQEFKGKKLIPATPHAQALSYEALLSAHDTVAQKDFEPLLPPLPDNIPESEEAMRIVCMVKNQQPLGATIKRHEMTGDILVARVIHGGLAERSGLLYAGDKLVEVNGVSVEGLDPEQVIHILAMSRGTIIFKVVPVSDPPVNSQKMVYVRAMTEYWPQEDPAIPCMDAGLPFQKGDILQIVDQNDALWWQARKISDLGTCAGLIPSTHLLKRKQREFWWSQPYQPHNNLRSTIYKEEFVGYGQKFYIAGFRRSMRLCRRWSHLRQLQAKVCGASSCSGAAGAPYEEVVRYQRRPADKHRLIVLVGPSGVGVNELRRQLIELDPNRFQSAVPHTTRSKKSYEMDGREYHYVSKETFESLMYSHRMLEYGEYKGHLYGTSVDAVQAVLDEGKICVMDLEPQGIQVARTHELKPYVIFIKPSSMSCMKQSRKNAKIITNYFVDMKFKDEDLQEMEDLAQKMENQFGQFLDHVIVNDSLQDACAQLLSAVQKAQEEPQWVPATWVSSDTESG
;
A
#
# COMPACT_ATOMS: atom_id res chain seq x y z
N MET A 1 -22.55 13.53 59.88
CA MET A 1 -23.54 13.34 60.96
C MET A 1 -24.67 12.47 60.40
N ILE A 2 -24.99 11.37 61.11
CA ILE A 2 -26.35 10.89 61.47
C ILE A 2 -27.36 10.70 60.31
N GLN A 3 -28.05 9.56 60.08
CA GLN A 3 -28.01 8.13 60.47
C GLN A 3 -28.93 7.41 59.43
N SER A 4 -28.69 6.17 58.98
CA SER A 4 -29.29 4.90 59.47
C SER A 4 -30.85 4.92 59.55
N ASP A 5 -31.62 3.88 59.18
CA ASP A 5 -31.32 2.44 59.25
C ASP A 5 -32.41 1.54 58.54
N LYS A 6 -32.09 0.24 58.32
CA LYS A 6 -32.96 -0.96 58.05
C LYS A 6 -33.81 -1.03 56.74
N GLY A 7 -34.12 -2.21 56.20
CA GLY A 7 -33.78 -3.60 56.58
C GLY A 7 -34.49 -4.65 55.70
N ALA A 8 -33.95 -5.88 55.62
CA ALA A 8 -34.21 -6.92 54.61
C ALA A 8 -35.60 -7.62 54.56
N ASP A 9 -35.90 -8.13 53.36
CA ASP A 9 -36.61 -9.37 52.90
C ASP A 9 -36.73 -10.59 53.88
N PRO A 10 -37.43 -11.72 53.55
CA PRO A 10 -38.54 -12.01 52.60
C PRO A 10 -39.68 -12.82 53.36
N PRO A 11 -40.27 -13.99 52.96
CA PRO A 11 -40.54 -14.66 51.67
C PRO A 11 -41.94 -15.36 51.47
N ASP A 12 -42.14 -15.88 50.25
CA ASP A 12 -42.73 -17.18 49.84
C ASP A 12 -44.25 -17.48 49.59
N SER A 13 -44.55 -17.61 48.28
CA SER A 13 -45.34 -18.68 47.63
C SER A 13 -46.89 -18.72 47.61
N LYS A 14 -47.39 -19.28 46.48
CA LYS A 14 -48.75 -19.84 46.19
C LYS A 14 -49.87 -18.81 45.88
N ASP A 15 -50.88 -19.11 45.05
CA ASP A 15 -51.28 -20.40 44.42
C ASP A 15 -51.95 -20.24 43.03
N LYS A 16 -52.20 -21.40 42.42
CA LYS A 16 -52.85 -21.80 41.15
C LYS A 16 -53.97 -20.95 40.49
N LYS A 17 -53.90 -21.01 39.13
CA LYS A 17 -54.92 -21.38 38.11
C LYS A 17 -56.33 -20.75 38.10
N ASP A 18 -56.78 -20.42 36.88
CA ASP A 18 -58.03 -20.99 36.34
C ASP A 18 -58.03 -21.11 34.80
N GLU A 19 -58.83 -22.04 34.26
CA GLU A 19 -58.88 -22.40 32.83
C GLU A 19 -59.91 -21.61 32.00
N LYS A 20 -59.64 -21.42 30.69
CA LYS A 20 -60.68 -21.65 29.67
C LYS A 20 -60.12 -21.97 28.28
N LEU A 21 -60.62 -23.08 27.72
CA LEU A 21 -60.28 -23.64 26.42
C LEU A 21 -61.23 -23.10 25.32
N SER A 22 -60.72 -22.73 24.15
CA SER A 22 -61.47 -22.78 22.89
C SER A 22 -60.52 -22.96 21.71
N THR A 23 -60.96 -23.68 20.67
CA THR A 23 -60.10 -24.31 19.66
C THR A 23 -60.24 -23.70 18.28
N VAL A 24 -59.14 -23.18 17.72
CA VAL A 24 -58.96 -23.00 16.26
C VAL A 24 -57.52 -23.39 15.89
N THR A 25 -57.37 -24.33 14.96
CA THR A 25 -56.08 -24.88 14.52
C THR A 25 -55.44 -24.00 13.44
N ASN A 26 -54.41 -23.24 13.80
CA ASN A 26 -53.57 -22.49 12.86
C ASN A 26 -52.50 -23.40 12.23
N PRO A 27 -52.33 -23.43 10.89
CA PRO A 27 -51.34 -24.30 10.23
C PRO A 27 -49.88 -23.87 10.48
N GLU A 28 -49.64 -22.61 10.87
CA GLU A 28 -48.30 -22.10 11.20
C GLU A 28 -47.65 -22.80 12.40
N ASN A 29 -48.44 -23.45 13.26
CA ASN A 29 -47.90 -24.13 14.44
C ASN A 29 -47.09 -25.38 14.10
N GLY A 30 -47.24 -26.01 12.94
CA GLY A 30 -46.58 -27.31 12.65
C GLY A 30 -45.05 -27.26 12.79
N ILE A 31 -44.40 -26.35 12.07
CA ILE A 31 -42.94 -26.22 12.06
C ILE A 31 -42.43 -25.64 13.40
N SER A 32 -43.17 -24.69 13.98
CA SER A 32 -42.81 -24.09 15.28
C SER A 32 -42.92 -25.10 16.44
N GLN A 33 -43.88 -26.02 16.39
CA GLN A 33 -44.02 -27.12 17.35
C GLN A 33 -42.86 -28.10 17.22
N ILE A 34 -42.49 -28.47 15.99
CA ILE A 34 -41.34 -29.35 15.72
C ILE A 34 -40.05 -28.72 16.24
N LEU A 35 -39.76 -27.46 15.89
CA LEU A 35 -38.56 -26.74 16.37
C LEU A 35 -38.50 -26.63 17.91
N ARG A 36 -39.64 -26.47 18.58
CA ARG A 36 -39.70 -26.52 20.06
C ARG A 36 -39.33 -27.89 20.62
N LEU A 37 -39.82 -28.97 20.01
CA LEU A 37 -39.48 -30.34 20.41
C LEU A 37 -37.98 -30.64 20.19
N VAL A 38 -37.42 -30.20 19.05
CA VAL A 38 -35.98 -30.28 18.75
C VAL A 38 -35.15 -29.62 19.85
N LEU A 39 -35.50 -28.37 20.22
CA LEU A 39 -34.80 -27.63 21.26
C LEU A 39 -34.95 -28.28 22.65
N GLN A 40 -36.07 -28.94 22.93
CA GLN A 40 -36.27 -29.69 24.18
C GLN A 40 -35.40 -30.95 24.25
N GLU A 41 -35.28 -31.72 23.16
CA GLU A 41 -34.39 -32.90 23.11
C GLU A 41 -32.91 -32.50 23.22
N LEU A 42 -32.47 -31.47 22.49
CA LEU A 42 -31.09 -30.99 22.55
C LEU A 42 -30.67 -30.56 23.98
N ASN A 43 -31.60 -29.95 24.72
CA ASN A 43 -31.34 -29.53 26.11
C ASN A 43 -31.25 -30.72 27.08
N LEU A 44 -31.91 -31.85 26.78
CA LEU A 44 -31.78 -33.11 27.54
C LEU A 44 -30.47 -33.84 27.23
N PHE A 45 -29.95 -33.75 26.01
CA PHE A 45 -28.64 -34.32 25.67
C PHE A 45 -27.48 -33.57 26.35
N TYR A 46 -27.57 -32.24 26.49
CA TYR A 46 -26.54 -31.43 27.15
C TYR A 46 -26.34 -31.76 28.64
N SER A 47 -27.32 -32.44 29.29
CA SER A 47 -27.25 -32.80 30.70
C SER A 47 -26.71 -34.21 30.99
N ARG A 48 -26.24 -34.96 29.97
CA ARG A 48 -25.71 -36.32 30.13
C ARG A 48 -24.29 -36.44 29.61
N ASP A 49 -23.35 -36.58 30.55
CA ASP A 49 -21.93 -36.81 30.27
C ASP A 49 -21.71 -38.25 29.75
N VAL A 50 -21.60 -38.43 28.43
CA VAL A 50 -21.49 -39.74 27.77
C VAL A 50 -20.57 -39.67 26.54
N ASN A 51 -19.76 -40.73 26.34
CA ASN A 51 -18.80 -40.90 25.24
C ASN A 51 -19.31 -40.43 23.86
N GLY A 52 -18.53 -39.55 23.22
CA GLY A 52 -18.91 -38.82 22.00
C GLY A 52 -19.24 -39.67 20.77
N VAL A 53 -18.83 -40.94 20.72
CA VAL A 53 -19.18 -41.85 19.61
C VAL A 53 -20.65 -42.28 19.68
N CYS A 54 -21.17 -42.58 20.87
CA CYS A 54 -22.60 -42.85 21.05
C CYS A 54 -23.43 -41.59 20.78
N LEU A 55 -22.94 -40.44 21.24
CA LEU A 55 -23.61 -39.15 21.05
C LEU A 55 -23.73 -38.78 19.55
N LEU A 56 -22.72 -39.10 18.73
CA LEU A 56 -22.78 -38.98 17.26
C LEU A 56 -23.79 -39.96 16.62
N TYR A 57 -23.83 -41.21 17.08
CA TYR A 57 -24.77 -42.21 16.59
C TYR A 57 -26.23 -41.83 16.89
N ASP A 58 -26.49 -41.39 18.13
CA ASP A 58 -27.80 -40.97 18.61
C ASP A 58 -28.27 -39.67 17.92
N LEU A 59 -27.36 -38.72 17.66
CA LEU A 59 -27.66 -37.52 16.87
C LEU A 59 -28.05 -37.85 15.42
N LEU A 60 -27.31 -38.75 14.75
CA LEU A 60 -27.58 -39.14 13.36
C LEU A 60 -28.90 -39.92 13.20
N HIS A 61 -29.28 -40.70 14.22
CA HIS A 61 -30.55 -41.43 14.26
C HIS A 61 -31.68 -40.65 14.95
N SER A 62 -31.42 -39.41 15.40
CA SER A 62 -32.42 -38.61 16.10
C SER A 62 -33.64 -38.30 15.19
N PRO A 63 -34.87 -38.43 15.70
CA PRO A 63 -36.07 -38.16 14.90
C PRO A 63 -36.10 -36.72 14.36
N TRP A 64 -35.54 -35.77 15.11
CA TRP A 64 -35.51 -34.37 14.74
C TRP A 64 -34.56 -34.08 13.57
N LEU A 65 -33.37 -34.68 13.52
CA LEU A 65 -32.43 -34.47 12.41
C LEU A 65 -32.98 -35.09 11.12
N GLN A 66 -33.59 -36.28 11.23
CA GLN A 66 -34.27 -36.94 10.12
C GLN A 66 -35.47 -36.14 9.59
N ALA A 67 -36.25 -35.50 10.48
CA ALA A 67 -37.32 -34.59 10.08
C ALA A 67 -36.78 -33.32 9.41
N LEU A 68 -35.69 -32.75 9.92
CA LEU A 68 -35.09 -31.53 9.39
C LEU A 68 -34.42 -31.75 8.02
N LEU A 69 -33.78 -32.91 7.81
CA LEU A 69 -33.30 -33.35 6.50
C LEU A 69 -34.46 -33.55 5.51
N LYS A 70 -35.57 -34.19 5.90
CA LYS A 70 -36.77 -34.30 5.04
C LYS A 70 -37.37 -32.94 4.68
N VAL A 71 -37.40 -31.98 5.61
CA VAL A 71 -37.84 -30.60 5.32
C VAL A 71 -36.87 -29.91 4.35
N TYR A 72 -35.56 -30.11 4.51
CA TYR A 72 -34.55 -29.59 3.58
C TYR A 72 -34.68 -30.19 2.17
N ASP A 73 -34.87 -31.50 2.06
CA ASP A 73 -35.07 -32.19 0.77
C ASP A 73 -36.36 -31.72 0.07
N CYS A 74 -37.47 -31.63 0.80
CA CYS A 74 -38.72 -31.03 0.29
C CYS A 74 -38.52 -29.58 -0.17
N LEU A 75 -37.75 -28.77 0.56
CA LEU A 75 -37.45 -27.38 0.17
C LEU A 75 -36.53 -27.30 -1.05
N GLN A 76 -35.56 -28.21 -1.21
CA GLN A 76 -34.74 -28.33 -2.41
C GLN A 76 -35.59 -28.74 -3.63
N GLU A 77 -36.48 -29.71 -3.46
CA GLU A 77 -37.41 -30.14 -4.52
C GLU A 77 -38.37 -29.01 -4.94
N PHE A 78 -38.80 -28.18 -3.97
CA PHE A 78 -39.60 -26.98 -4.24
C PHE A 78 -38.80 -25.88 -4.94
N LYS A 79 -37.51 -25.70 -4.59
CA LYS A 79 -36.60 -24.74 -5.23
C LYS A 79 -36.31 -25.07 -6.70
N GLY A 80 -36.34 -26.36 -7.06
CA GLY A 80 -36.14 -26.83 -8.43
C GLY A 80 -37.37 -26.72 -9.35
N LYS A 81 -38.58 -26.54 -8.79
CA LYS A 81 -39.84 -26.52 -9.54
C LYS A 81 -40.38 -25.09 -9.67
N LYS A 82 -40.32 -24.52 -10.88
CA LYS A 82 -41.08 -23.30 -11.21
C LYS A 82 -42.57 -23.56 -10.99
N LEU A 83 -43.22 -22.73 -10.19
CA LEU A 83 -44.66 -22.79 -9.95
C LEU A 83 -45.41 -22.50 -11.25
N ILE A 84 -46.10 -23.52 -11.79
CA ILE A 84 -47.03 -23.38 -12.91
C ILE A 84 -48.45 -23.25 -12.33
N PRO A 85 -49.24 -22.22 -12.68
CA PRO A 85 -50.63 -22.10 -12.24
C PRO A 85 -51.47 -23.31 -12.66
N ALA A 86 -52.30 -23.83 -11.76
CA ALA A 86 -52.93 -25.14 -11.88
C ALA A 86 -53.97 -25.29 -13.02
N THR A 87 -54.28 -24.24 -13.78
CA THR A 87 -54.98 -24.34 -15.07
C THR A 87 -54.45 -23.30 -16.07
N PRO A 88 -54.40 -23.60 -17.39
CA PRO A 88 -53.98 -22.63 -18.41
C PRO A 88 -54.93 -21.43 -18.53
N HIS A 89 -56.18 -21.56 -18.08
CA HIS A 89 -57.16 -20.46 -18.06
C HIS A 89 -56.81 -19.37 -17.03
N ALA A 90 -56.26 -19.75 -15.87
CA ALA A 90 -55.80 -18.80 -14.86
C ALA A 90 -54.59 -17.98 -15.36
N GLN A 91 -53.75 -18.57 -16.22
CA GLN A 91 -52.59 -17.90 -16.79
C GLN A 91 -52.99 -16.78 -17.75
N ALA A 92 -53.99 -17.03 -18.63
CA ALA A 92 -54.57 -16.01 -19.51
C ALA A 92 -55.19 -14.85 -18.71
N LEU A 93 -56.06 -15.14 -17.75
CA LEU A 93 -56.69 -14.13 -16.89
C LEU A 93 -55.66 -13.33 -16.07
N SER A 94 -54.59 -13.97 -15.61
CA SER A 94 -53.50 -13.26 -14.90
C SER A 94 -52.73 -12.31 -15.82
N TYR A 95 -52.51 -12.69 -17.08
CA TYR A 95 -51.87 -11.83 -18.08
C TYR A 95 -52.77 -10.67 -18.48
N GLU A 96 -54.06 -10.92 -18.69
CA GLU A 96 -55.04 -9.90 -19.09
C GLU A 96 -55.27 -8.89 -17.95
N ALA A 97 -55.35 -9.35 -16.69
CA ALA A 97 -55.40 -8.48 -15.51
C ALA A 97 -54.08 -7.70 -15.30
N LEU A 98 -52.92 -8.32 -15.56
CA LEU A 98 -51.62 -7.64 -15.46
C LEU A 98 -51.45 -6.58 -16.55
N LEU A 99 -51.86 -6.86 -17.79
CA LEU A 99 -51.87 -5.90 -18.90
C LEU A 99 -52.88 -4.77 -18.63
N SER A 100 -54.10 -5.09 -18.17
CA SER A 100 -55.06 -4.06 -17.77
C SER A 100 -54.56 -3.18 -16.63
N ALA A 101 -53.89 -3.75 -15.62
CA ALA A 101 -53.26 -2.99 -14.54
C ALA A 101 -52.08 -2.14 -15.04
N HIS A 102 -51.23 -2.69 -15.91
CA HIS A 102 -50.15 -1.96 -16.58
C HIS A 102 -50.70 -0.78 -17.36
N ASP A 103 -51.71 -0.98 -18.20
CA ASP A 103 -52.28 0.07 -19.05
C ASP A 103 -53.04 1.12 -18.21
N THR A 104 -53.69 0.71 -17.11
CA THR A 104 -54.32 1.64 -16.15
C THR A 104 -53.29 2.49 -15.39
N VAL A 105 -52.06 1.98 -15.22
CA VAL A 105 -50.93 2.73 -14.63
C VAL A 105 -50.26 3.60 -15.70
N ALA A 106 -50.07 3.09 -16.92
CA ALA A 106 -49.47 3.84 -18.03
C ALA A 106 -50.35 4.97 -18.57
N GLN A 107 -51.67 4.88 -18.42
CA GLN A 107 -52.64 5.95 -18.74
C GLN A 107 -52.80 6.98 -17.61
N LYS A 108 -52.15 6.78 -16.45
CA LYS A 108 -52.13 7.77 -15.37
C LYS A 108 -50.81 8.51 -15.40
N ASP A 109 -50.88 9.80 -15.70
CA ASP A 109 -49.74 10.70 -15.49
C ASP A 109 -49.45 10.79 -14.00
N PHE A 110 -48.43 10.05 -13.56
CA PHE A 110 -47.88 10.13 -12.21
C PHE A 110 -46.79 11.20 -12.09
N GLU A 111 -46.50 11.94 -13.17
CA GLU A 111 -45.71 13.16 -13.07
C GLU A 111 -46.47 14.17 -12.18
N PRO A 112 -45.82 14.72 -11.14
CA PRO A 112 -46.44 15.77 -10.35
C PRO A 112 -46.63 16.99 -11.26
N LEU A 113 -47.89 17.24 -11.65
CA LEU A 113 -48.26 18.43 -12.43
C LEU A 113 -47.77 19.67 -11.68
N LEU A 114 -46.67 20.24 -12.17
CA LEU A 114 -46.13 21.49 -11.65
C LEU A 114 -47.22 22.57 -11.83
N PRO A 115 -47.43 23.46 -10.84
CA PRO A 115 -48.33 24.58 -11.03
C PRO A 115 -47.86 25.39 -12.24
N PRO A 116 -48.80 25.93 -13.05
CA PRO A 116 -48.44 26.71 -14.24
C PRO A 116 -47.51 27.85 -13.83
N LEU A 117 -46.42 28.00 -14.59
CA LEU A 117 -45.44 29.07 -14.42
C LEU A 117 -46.18 30.42 -14.46
N PRO A 118 -45.99 31.32 -13.47
CA PRO A 118 -46.69 32.60 -13.46
C PRO A 118 -46.28 33.46 -14.66
N ASP A 119 -47.23 34.16 -15.27
CA ASP A 119 -47.06 34.92 -16.53
C ASP A 119 -46.05 36.11 -16.47
N ASN A 120 -45.38 36.30 -15.33
CA ASN A 120 -44.35 37.33 -15.12
C ASN A 120 -43.11 36.73 -14.43
N ILE A 121 -42.50 35.71 -15.05
CA ILE A 121 -41.11 35.36 -14.77
C ILE A 121 -40.24 36.28 -15.62
N PRO A 122 -39.34 37.09 -15.05
CA PRO A 122 -38.37 37.83 -15.86
C PRO A 122 -37.47 36.83 -16.59
N GLU A 123 -37.24 37.01 -17.90
CA GLU A 123 -36.47 36.10 -18.79
C GLU A 123 -34.97 35.90 -18.38
N SER A 124 -34.57 36.36 -17.20
CA SER A 124 -33.22 36.34 -16.65
C SER A 124 -33.08 35.46 -15.38
N GLU A 125 -34.13 34.79 -14.90
CA GLU A 125 -34.03 33.90 -13.74
C GLU A 125 -33.41 32.54 -14.12
N GLU A 126 -32.12 32.37 -13.81
CA GLU A 126 -31.39 31.11 -13.92
C GLU A 126 -32.04 30.02 -13.05
N ALA A 127 -32.19 28.80 -13.60
CA ALA A 127 -32.87 27.69 -12.90
C ALA A 127 -32.07 27.24 -11.66
N MET A 128 -32.55 27.58 -10.47
CA MET A 128 -31.89 27.26 -9.20
C MET A 128 -32.28 25.89 -8.63
N ARG A 129 -31.28 25.12 -8.21
CA ARG A 129 -31.41 23.85 -7.47
C ARG A 129 -31.17 24.09 -5.98
N ILE A 130 -32.04 23.52 -5.13
CA ILE A 130 -31.82 23.48 -3.68
C ILE A 130 -31.11 22.16 -3.33
N VAL A 131 -30.01 22.25 -2.61
CA VAL A 131 -29.15 21.12 -2.22
C VAL A 131 -29.04 21.06 -0.70
N CYS A 132 -29.55 19.98 -0.11
CA CYS A 132 -29.52 19.75 1.33
C CYS A 132 -28.47 18.70 1.68
N MET A 133 -27.57 19.02 2.62
CA MET A 133 -26.50 18.14 3.06
C MET A 133 -26.42 18.09 4.59
N VAL A 134 -26.30 16.90 5.18
CA VAL A 134 -26.09 16.76 6.62
C VAL A 134 -24.59 16.89 6.93
N LYS A 135 -24.20 17.98 7.60
CA LYS A 135 -22.82 18.23 8.02
C LYS A 135 -22.47 17.33 9.21
N ASN A 136 -21.38 16.57 9.08
CA ASN A 136 -20.78 15.82 10.18
C ASN A 136 -19.64 16.66 10.83
N GLN A 137 -18.73 16.03 11.58
CA GLN A 137 -17.56 16.70 12.17
C GLN A 137 -16.40 16.93 11.18
N GLN A 138 -16.52 16.47 9.94
CA GLN A 138 -15.52 16.64 8.88
C GLN A 138 -15.88 17.82 7.96
N PRO A 139 -14.93 18.39 7.21
CA PRO A 139 -15.24 19.34 6.15
C PRO A 139 -16.14 18.70 5.09
N LEU A 140 -16.95 19.51 4.41
CA LEU A 140 -17.85 19.03 3.36
C LEU A 140 -17.11 18.38 2.17
N GLY A 141 -15.84 18.71 1.97
CA GLY A 141 -15.05 18.21 0.84
C GLY A 141 -15.41 18.89 -0.48
N ALA A 142 -15.56 20.20 -0.46
CA ALA A 142 -15.60 21.04 -1.65
C ALA A 142 -14.82 22.33 -1.37
N THR A 143 -14.16 22.88 -2.39
CA THR A 143 -13.52 24.19 -2.32
C THR A 143 -14.32 25.20 -3.14
N ILE A 144 -14.30 26.46 -2.72
CA ILE A 144 -14.99 27.57 -3.38
C ILE A 144 -13.99 28.61 -3.85
N LYS A 145 -14.32 29.34 -4.92
CA LYS A 145 -13.56 30.48 -5.42
C LYS A 145 -14.50 31.64 -5.73
N ARG A 146 -13.99 32.87 -5.63
CA ARG A 146 -14.69 34.05 -6.14
C ARG A 146 -14.34 34.25 -7.62
N HIS A 147 -15.34 34.52 -8.45
CA HIS A 147 -15.16 34.80 -9.86
C HIS A 147 -14.66 36.24 -10.06
N GLU A 148 -13.57 36.42 -10.80
CA GLU A 148 -12.84 37.69 -10.88
C GLU A 148 -13.65 38.85 -11.49
N MET A 149 -14.55 38.55 -12.44
CA MET A 149 -15.29 39.58 -13.18
C MET A 149 -16.69 39.87 -12.61
N THR A 150 -17.39 38.85 -12.11
CA THR A 150 -18.77 39.01 -11.60
C THR A 150 -18.83 39.09 -10.07
N GLY A 151 -17.78 38.68 -9.37
CA GLY A 151 -17.76 38.59 -7.90
C GLY A 151 -18.55 37.40 -7.32
N ASP A 152 -19.14 36.56 -8.16
CA ASP A 152 -19.90 35.37 -7.78
C ASP A 152 -19.04 34.34 -7.02
N ILE A 153 -19.65 33.58 -6.11
CA ILE A 153 -19.01 32.44 -5.45
C ILE A 153 -19.33 31.16 -6.23
N LEU A 154 -18.29 30.49 -6.72
CA LEU A 154 -18.38 29.24 -7.50
C LEU A 154 -17.74 28.08 -6.74
N VAL A 155 -18.30 26.88 -6.86
CA VAL A 155 -17.63 25.64 -6.44
C VAL A 155 -16.42 25.41 -7.36
N ALA A 156 -15.22 25.56 -6.81
CA ALA A 156 -13.97 25.43 -7.55
C ALA A 156 -13.58 23.97 -7.78
N ARG A 157 -13.85 23.09 -6.80
CA ARG A 157 -13.56 21.65 -6.87
C ARG A 157 -14.41 20.87 -5.87
N VAL A 158 -14.75 19.63 -6.21
CA VAL A 158 -15.27 18.63 -5.28
C VAL A 158 -14.15 17.65 -4.91
N ILE A 159 -13.97 17.40 -3.63
CA ILE A 159 -12.91 16.56 -3.08
C ILE A 159 -13.40 15.12 -2.92
N HIS A 160 -12.68 14.18 -3.54
CA HIS A 160 -13.07 12.78 -3.58
C HIS A 160 -13.10 12.17 -2.18
N GLY A 161 -14.15 11.43 -1.85
CA GLY A 161 -14.40 10.84 -0.53
C GLY A 161 -14.99 11.79 0.50
N GLY A 162 -15.14 13.09 0.20
CA GLY A 162 -15.84 14.07 1.04
C GLY A 162 -17.36 13.89 1.01
N LEU A 163 -18.09 14.66 1.82
CA LEU A 163 -19.55 14.64 1.84
C LEU A 163 -20.17 15.15 0.53
N ALA A 164 -19.55 16.14 -0.11
CA ALA A 164 -20.03 16.74 -1.35
C ALA A 164 -20.03 15.76 -2.53
N GLU A 165 -18.96 14.98 -2.69
CA GLU A 165 -18.94 13.89 -3.68
C GLU A 165 -19.99 12.83 -3.34
N ARG A 166 -20.02 12.35 -2.09
CA ARG A 166 -20.92 11.27 -1.66
C ARG A 166 -22.41 11.63 -1.77
N SER A 167 -22.75 12.92 -1.71
CA SER A 167 -24.14 13.36 -1.94
C SER A 167 -24.52 13.31 -3.43
N GLY A 168 -23.56 13.53 -4.33
CA GLY A 168 -23.81 13.69 -5.76
C GLY A 168 -24.62 14.96 -6.10
N LEU A 169 -24.75 15.91 -5.17
CA LEU A 169 -25.61 17.09 -5.32
C LEU A 169 -24.86 18.40 -5.61
N LEU A 170 -23.52 18.38 -5.56
CA LEU A 170 -22.66 19.53 -5.87
C LEU A 170 -21.60 19.13 -6.90
N TYR A 171 -21.37 19.99 -7.88
CA TYR A 171 -20.39 19.81 -8.95
C TYR A 171 -19.44 21.00 -9.02
N ALA A 172 -18.23 20.78 -9.55
CA ALA A 172 -17.32 21.87 -9.86
C ALA A 172 -17.91 22.73 -10.99
N GLY A 173 -18.01 24.04 -10.76
CA GLY A 173 -18.70 24.99 -11.64
C GLY A 173 -20.04 25.50 -11.11
N ASP A 174 -20.68 24.80 -10.16
CA ASP A 174 -21.96 25.25 -9.57
C ASP A 174 -21.79 26.64 -8.91
N LYS A 175 -22.69 27.59 -9.23
CA LYS A 175 -22.72 28.93 -8.64
C LYS A 175 -23.54 28.91 -7.35
N LEU A 176 -22.93 29.32 -6.24
CA LEU A 176 -23.58 29.44 -4.93
C LEU A 176 -24.30 30.78 -4.84
N VAL A 177 -25.60 30.75 -4.53
CA VAL A 177 -26.46 31.94 -4.40
C VAL A 177 -26.83 32.18 -2.94
N GLU A 178 -27.23 31.14 -2.21
CA GLU A 178 -27.54 31.22 -0.78
C GLU A 178 -26.98 30.03 0.00
N VAL A 179 -26.61 30.27 1.26
CA VAL A 179 -26.21 29.26 2.25
C VAL A 179 -27.06 29.46 3.50
N ASN A 180 -27.88 28.47 3.87
CA ASN A 180 -28.79 28.52 5.02
C ASN A 180 -29.71 29.77 5.03
N GLY A 181 -30.14 30.23 3.86
CA GLY A 181 -30.97 31.44 3.70
C GLY A 181 -30.22 32.77 3.78
N VAL A 182 -28.89 32.75 3.88
CA VAL A 182 -28.03 33.93 3.75
C VAL A 182 -27.53 34.01 2.32
N SER A 183 -27.77 35.12 1.62
CA SER A 183 -27.18 35.36 0.30
C SER A 183 -25.65 35.43 0.40
N VAL A 184 -24.95 34.80 -0.54
CA VAL A 184 -23.47 34.87 -0.63
C VAL A 184 -22.99 35.89 -1.67
N GLU A 185 -23.90 36.64 -2.29
CA GLU A 185 -23.56 37.70 -3.23
C GLU A 185 -22.72 38.79 -2.56
N GLY A 186 -21.59 39.14 -3.18
CA GLY A 186 -20.66 40.16 -2.67
C GLY A 186 -19.83 39.74 -1.45
N LEU A 187 -20.03 38.55 -0.88
CA LEU A 187 -19.20 38.04 0.21
C LEU A 187 -17.85 37.52 -0.31
N ASP A 188 -16.82 37.55 0.53
CA ASP A 188 -15.56 36.85 0.27
C ASP A 188 -15.65 35.36 0.65
N PRO A 189 -14.88 34.47 0.00
CA PRO A 189 -14.86 33.04 0.30
C PRO A 189 -14.64 32.72 1.79
N GLU A 190 -13.79 33.49 2.49
CA GLU A 190 -13.52 33.34 3.92
C GLU A 190 -14.77 33.55 4.78
N GLN A 191 -15.62 34.51 4.40
CA GLN A 191 -16.87 34.83 5.10
C GLN A 191 -17.90 33.70 4.91
N VAL A 192 -17.98 33.14 3.70
CA VAL A 192 -18.82 31.96 3.41
C VAL A 192 -18.32 30.73 4.18
N ILE A 193 -17.00 30.52 4.26
CA ILE A 193 -16.39 29.45 5.07
C ILE A 193 -16.74 29.63 6.55
N HIS A 194 -16.74 30.86 7.08
CA HIS A 194 -17.13 31.14 8.47
C HIS A 194 -18.62 30.80 8.74
N ILE A 195 -19.53 31.18 7.84
CA ILE A 195 -20.96 30.81 7.92
C ILE A 195 -21.13 29.28 7.92
N LEU A 196 -20.43 28.59 7.01
CA LEU A 196 -20.42 27.13 6.95
C LEU A 196 -19.82 26.50 8.21
N ALA A 197 -18.77 27.08 8.79
CA ALA A 197 -18.12 26.59 10.00
C ALA A 197 -19.05 26.67 11.23
N MET A 198 -19.73 27.79 11.42
CA MET A 198 -20.72 27.99 12.50
C MET A 198 -21.94 27.08 12.37
N SER A 199 -22.33 26.72 11.15
CA SER A 199 -23.50 25.89 10.86
C SER A 199 -23.33 24.45 11.38
N ARG A 200 -24.39 23.91 12.01
CA ARG A 200 -24.47 22.55 12.57
C ARG A 200 -25.70 21.82 12.05
N GLY A 201 -25.60 20.52 11.81
CA GLY A 201 -26.70 19.72 11.27
C GLY A 201 -26.84 19.88 9.76
N THR A 202 -28.07 20.05 9.27
CA THR A 202 -28.35 20.23 7.84
C THR A 202 -27.89 21.60 7.35
N ILE A 203 -27.11 21.63 6.28
CA ILE A 203 -26.80 22.81 5.49
C ILE A 203 -27.65 22.77 4.21
N ILE A 204 -28.27 23.89 3.88
CA ILE A 204 -29.07 24.09 2.68
C ILE A 204 -28.32 25.08 1.78
N PHE A 205 -28.04 24.67 0.55
CA PHE A 205 -27.46 25.51 -0.49
C PHE A 205 -28.52 25.80 -1.55
N LYS A 206 -28.57 27.03 -2.04
CA LYS A 206 -29.26 27.39 -3.29
C LYS A 206 -28.18 27.60 -4.34
N VAL A 207 -28.18 26.77 -5.38
CA VAL A 207 -27.15 26.79 -6.43
C VAL A 207 -27.77 26.93 -7.81
N VAL A 208 -27.11 27.67 -8.70
CA VAL A 208 -27.34 27.53 -10.14
C VAL A 208 -26.38 26.44 -10.63
N PRO A 209 -26.90 25.32 -11.17
CA PRO A 209 -26.09 24.19 -11.57
C PRO A 209 -25.30 24.49 -12.85
N VAL A 210 -24.11 23.92 -12.98
CA VAL A 210 -23.37 23.96 -14.26
C VAL A 210 -24.08 23.12 -15.34
N SER A 211 -24.14 23.62 -16.58
CA SER A 211 -24.88 22.99 -17.68
C SER A 211 -24.39 21.59 -18.03
N ASP A 212 -23.06 21.39 -18.06
CA ASP A 212 -22.40 20.12 -18.37
C ASP A 212 -21.53 19.68 -17.18
N PRO A 213 -22.04 18.85 -16.24
CA PRO A 213 -21.23 18.33 -15.14
C PRO A 213 -20.17 17.34 -15.67
N PRO A 214 -18.91 17.42 -15.22
CA PRO A 214 -17.84 16.55 -15.71
C PRO A 214 -18.07 15.09 -15.28
N VAL A 215 -18.22 14.20 -16.26
CA VAL A 215 -18.32 12.75 -16.04
C VAL A 215 -16.93 12.18 -15.72
N ASN A 216 -16.65 11.92 -14.45
CA ASN A 216 -15.36 11.35 -14.05
C ASN A 216 -15.30 9.84 -14.34
N SER A 217 -14.72 9.47 -15.49
CA SER A 217 -14.51 8.08 -15.90
C SER A 217 -13.05 7.60 -15.71
N GLN A 218 -12.30 8.20 -14.78
CA GLN A 218 -10.87 7.90 -14.62
C GLN A 218 -10.62 6.58 -13.87
N LYS A 219 -9.59 5.86 -14.35
CA LYS A 219 -9.10 4.63 -13.72
C LYS A 219 -8.20 4.99 -12.53
N MET A 220 -8.44 4.37 -11.38
CA MET A 220 -7.58 4.55 -10.20
C MET A 220 -6.14 4.07 -10.50
N VAL A 221 -5.15 4.87 -10.11
CA VAL A 221 -3.72 4.57 -10.30
C VAL A 221 -3.02 4.64 -8.94
N TYR A 222 -2.08 3.73 -8.68
CA TYR A 222 -1.23 3.80 -7.49
C TYR A 222 0.18 4.25 -7.88
N VAL A 223 0.75 5.18 -7.12
CA VAL A 223 2.10 5.70 -7.36
C VAL A 223 2.91 5.71 -6.07
N ARG A 224 4.21 5.44 -6.18
CA ARG A 224 5.20 5.70 -5.14
C ARG A 224 5.74 7.13 -5.31
N ALA A 225 5.76 7.90 -4.23
CA ALA A 225 6.39 9.21 -4.20
C ALA A 225 7.92 9.08 -4.25
N MET A 226 8.54 9.67 -5.28
CA MET A 226 10.01 9.69 -5.44
C MET A 226 10.63 10.98 -4.91
N THR A 227 9.78 11.93 -4.50
CA THR A 227 10.12 13.20 -3.86
C THR A 227 9.25 13.39 -2.62
N GLU A 228 9.58 14.38 -1.78
CA GLU A 228 8.74 14.80 -0.67
C GLU A 228 7.95 16.07 -1.04
N TYR A 229 6.86 16.32 -0.33
CA TYR A 229 6.02 17.49 -0.54
C TYR A 229 5.31 17.92 0.73
N TRP A 230 5.43 19.22 1.04
CA TRP A 230 4.80 19.87 2.18
C TRP A 230 3.91 21.03 1.68
N PRO A 231 2.57 20.92 1.75
CA PRO A 231 1.64 21.97 1.32
C PRO A 231 1.90 23.34 1.95
N GLN A 232 2.45 23.37 3.17
CA GLN A 232 2.77 24.59 3.92
C GLN A 232 3.94 25.38 3.30
N GLU A 233 4.81 24.71 2.55
CA GLU A 233 5.97 25.31 1.88
C GLU A 233 5.63 25.74 0.43
N ASP A 234 4.39 25.50 -0.03
CA ASP A 234 3.98 25.70 -1.42
C ASP A 234 2.99 26.87 -1.58
N PRO A 235 3.45 28.09 -1.90
CA PRO A 235 2.57 29.25 -2.08
C PRO A 235 1.67 29.16 -3.33
N ALA A 236 1.83 28.14 -4.18
CA ALA A 236 1.01 27.94 -5.36
C ALA A 236 -0.15 26.96 -5.15
N ILE A 237 -0.34 26.41 -3.93
CA ILE A 237 -1.45 25.51 -3.64
C ILE A 237 -2.81 26.25 -3.63
N PRO A 238 -3.85 25.79 -4.35
CA PRO A 238 -5.14 26.47 -4.41
C PRO A 238 -5.88 26.53 -3.06
N CYS A 239 -5.61 25.58 -2.17
CA CYS A 239 -6.17 25.51 -0.82
C CYS A 239 -5.21 24.70 0.05
N MET A 240 -4.56 25.36 1.01
CA MET A 240 -3.55 24.74 1.88
C MET A 240 -4.14 23.63 2.75
N ASP A 241 -5.33 23.86 3.32
CA ASP A 241 -6.06 22.91 4.17
C ASP A 241 -6.48 21.63 3.44
N ALA A 242 -6.60 21.69 2.11
CA ALA A 242 -6.89 20.53 1.27
C ALA A 242 -5.62 19.81 0.81
N GLY A 243 -4.41 20.30 1.11
CA GLY A 243 -3.16 19.70 0.66
C GLY A 243 -2.81 18.39 1.35
N LEU A 244 -2.36 17.39 0.59
CA LEU A 244 -1.87 16.12 1.14
C LEU A 244 -0.33 16.13 1.26
N PRO A 245 0.25 16.22 2.47
CA PRO A 245 1.69 16.08 2.66
C PRO A 245 2.15 14.64 2.46
N PHE A 246 3.28 14.44 1.77
CA PHE A 246 3.84 13.10 1.56
C PHE A 246 5.37 13.09 1.57
N GLN A 247 5.93 11.95 1.97
CA GLN A 247 7.38 11.70 2.05
C GLN A 247 7.85 10.77 0.92
N LYS A 248 9.15 10.76 0.67
CA LYS A 248 9.79 9.82 -0.26
C LYS A 248 9.50 8.37 0.17
N GLY A 249 8.96 7.57 -0.75
CA GLY A 249 8.56 6.18 -0.50
C GLY A 249 7.07 5.99 -0.18
N ASP A 250 6.33 7.05 0.17
CA ASP A 250 4.87 6.96 0.41
C ASP A 250 4.16 6.40 -0.83
N ILE A 251 3.23 5.46 -0.63
CA ILE A 251 2.34 4.98 -1.69
C ILE A 251 1.04 5.77 -1.65
N LEU A 252 0.74 6.44 -2.77
CA LEU A 252 -0.42 7.29 -2.97
C LEU A 252 -1.37 6.63 -3.97
N GLN A 253 -2.65 6.56 -3.62
CA GLN A 253 -3.73 6.25 -4.54
C GLN A 253 -4.17 7.55 -5.21
N ILE A 254 -3.95 7.68 -6.52
CA ILE A 254 -4.45 8.80 -7.32
C ILE A 254 -5.90 8.49 -7.71
N VAL A 255 -6.81 9.41 -7.38
CA VAL A 255 -8.25 9.27 -7.59
C VAL A 255 -8.73 10.17 -8.74
N ASP A 256 -8.08 11.32 -8.94
CA ASP A 256 -8.46 12.31 -9.95
C ASP A 256 -7.24 13.07 -10.47
N GLN A 257 -7.09 13.08 -11.80
CA GLN A 257 -6.05 13.75 -12.57
C GLN A 257 -6.61 14.77 -13.57
N ASN A 258 -7.90 15.13 -13.49
CA ASN A 258 -8.56 16.03 -14.45
C ASN A 258 -7.93 17.45 -14.47
N ASP A 259 -7.36 17.91 -13.35
CA ASP A 259 -6.58 19.14 -13.29
C ASP A 259 -5.10 18.86 -13.63
N ALA A 260 -4.57 19.59 -14.61
CA ALA A 260 -3.21 19.43 -15.13
C ALA A 260 -2.09 19.82 -14.14
N LEU A 261 -2.40 20.57 -13.08
CA LEU A 261 -1.47 21.08 -12.06
C LEU A 261 -1.69 20.45 -10.68
N TRP A 262 -2.92 20.07 -10.33
CA TRP A 262 -3.28 19.61 -8.98
C TRP A 262 -4.16 18.36 -8.99
N TRP A 263 -3.55 17.21 -8.73
CA TRP A 263 -4.24 15.92 -8.65
C TRP A 263 -4.85 15.69 -7.26
N GLN A 264 -5.89 14.85 -7.17
CA GLN A 264 -6.41 14.38 -5.89
C GLN A 264 -5.92 12.97 -5.59
N ALA A 265 -5.37 12.78 -4.40
CA ALA A 265 -4.82 11.50 -3.96
C ALA A 265 -5.15 11.19 -2.49
N ARG A 266 -4.95 9.94 -2.10
CA ARG A 266 -5.01 9.46 -0.70
C ARG A 266 -3.77 8.63 -0.38
N LYS A 267 -3.35 8.62 0.88
CA LYS A 267 -2.37 7.63 1.36
C LYS A 267 -3.05 6.29 1.55
N ILE A 268 -2.34 5.19 1.24
CA ILE A 268 -2.87 3.84 1.46
C ILE A 268 -3.11 3.52 2.95
N SER A 269 -2.38 4.19 3.86
CA SER A 269 -2.62 4.10 5.30
C SER A 269 -3.99 4.65 5.73
N ASP A 270 -4.52 5.64 4.99
CA ASP A 270 -5.63 6.50 5.41
C ASP A 270 -6.82 6.44 4.45
N LEU A 271 -7.15 5.28 3.88
CA LEU A 271 -8.22 5.13 2.88
C LEU A 271 -9.62 5.62 3.36
N GLY A 272 -9.83 5.72 4.67
CA GLY A 272 -11.06 6.22 5.29
C GLY A 272 -11.25 7.75 5.24
N THR A 273 -10.20 8.52 4.93
CA THR A 273 -10.29 9.98 4.82
C THR A 273 -10.68 10.42 3.40
N CYS A 274 -11.01 11.72 3.24
CA CYS A 274 -11.13 12.33 1.93
C CYS A 274 -9.75 12.45 1.25
N ALA A 275 -9.74 12.58 -0.07
CA ALA A 275 -8.56 12.90 -0.83
C ALA A 275 -8.02 14.28 -0.43
N GLY A 276 -6.72 14.48 -0.66
CA GLY A 276 -6.09 15.79 -0.63
C GLY A 276 -5.39 16.10 -1.94
N LEU A 277 -5.07 17.37 -2.14
CA LEU A 277 -4.40 17.90 -3.31
C LEU A 277 -2.91 17.58 -3.25
N ILE A 278 -2.40 17.00 -4.33
CA ILE A 278 -0.97 16.87 -4.60
C ILE A 278 -0.61 17.57 -5.92
N PRO A 279 0.59 18.13 -6.05
CA PRO A 279 1.09 18.63 -7.32
C PRO A 279 1.08 17.54 -8.41
N SER A 280 0.78 17.92 -9.65
CA SER A 280 0.93 17.01 -10.78
C SER A 280 2.40 16.73 -11.09
N THR A 281 2.67 15.66 -11.84
CA THR A 281 4.01 15.36 -12.38
C THR A 281 4.61 16.55 -13.13
N HIS A 282 3.80 17.32 -13.86
CA HIS A 282 4.26 18.48 -14.60
C HIS A 282 4.64 19.64 -13.67
N LEU A 283 3.82 19.90 -12.64
CA LEU A 283 4.07 20.97 -11.68
C LEU A 283 5.37 20.74 -10.88
N LEU A 284 5.61 19.51 -10.41
CA LEU A 284 6.85 19.17 -9.70
C LEU A 284 8.08 19.26 -10.60
N LYS A 285 8.02 18.73 -11.83
CA LYS A 285 9.12 18.87 -12.81
C LYS A 285 9.40 20.32 -13.20
N ARG A 286 8.40 21.20 -13.16
CA ARG A 286 8.58 22.64 -13.34
C ARG A 286 9.30 23.26 -12.14
N LYS A 287 8.78 23.08 -10.92
CA LYS A 287 9.38 23.63 -9.69
C LYS A 287 10.81 23.15 -9.46
N GLN A 288 11.08 21.87 -9.70
CA GLN A 288 12.43 21.32 -9.65
C GLN A 288 13.36 22.06 -10.62
N ARG A 289 12.98 22.23 -11.90
CA ARG A 289 13.80 22.99 -12.87
C ARG A 289 14.02 24.44 -12.42
N GLU A 290 12.97 25.13 -11.99
CA GLU A 290 13.07 26.52 -11.50
C GLU A 290 14.04 26.62 -10.30
N PHE A 291 14.02 25.66 -9.37
CA PHE A 291 14.98 25.54 -8.27
C PHE A 291 16.41 25.26 -8.75
N TRP A 292 16.60 24.35 -9.72
CA TRP A 292 17.93 24.10 -10.32
C TRP A 292 18.52 25.36 -10.98
N TRP A 293 17.69 26.21 -11.60
CA TRP A 293 18.14 27.45 -12.23
C TRP A 293 18.38 28.61 -11.24
N SER A 294 17.82 28.54 -10.01
CA SER A 294 17.99 29.59 -9.00
C SER A 294 19.21 29.39 -8.10
N GLN A 295 19.88 28.22 -8.14
CA GLN A 295 21.08 27.99 -7.34
C GLN A 295 22.34 28.63 -7.96
N PRO A 296 23.17 29.34 -7.17
CA PRO A 296 24.52 29.69 -7.59
C PRO A 296 25.33 28.41 -7.88
N TYR A 297 26.18 28.45 -8.90
CA TYR A 297 26.96 27.30 -9.38
C TYR A 297 27.93 26.77 -8.29
N GLN A 298 27.46 25.84 -7.47
CA GLN A 298 28.24 25.18 -6.42
C GLN A 298 29.06 24.04 -7.05
N PRO A 299 30.41 24.12 -7.08
CA PRO A 299 31.21 22.99 -7.55
C PRO A 299 31.02 21.82 -6.58
N HIS A 300 30.54 20.68 -7.08
CA HIS A 300 30.38 19.47 -6.26
C HIS A 300 31.68 19.15 -5.53
N ASN A 301 31.68 19.33 -4.19
CA ASN A 301 32.82 18.98 -3.35
C ASN A 301 33.03 17.47 -3.42
N ASN A 302 34.00 17.07 -4.23
CA ASN A 302 34.30 15.68 -4.51
C ASN A 302 34.73 14.98 -3.22
N LEU A 303 33.93 14.01 -2.78
CA LEU A 303 34.23 13.14 -1.64
C LEU A 303 35.66 12.58 -1.76
N ARG A 304 36.57 13.03 -0.89
CA ARG A 304 37.90 12.42 -0.75
C ARG A 304 37.72 11.04 -0.14
N SER A 305 38.13 9.99 -0.86
CA SER A 305 38.23 8.65 -0.30
C SER A 305 39.30 8.64 0.79
N THR A 306 38.91 8.32 2.03
CA THR A 306 39.81 8.21 3.17
C THR A 306 40.86 7.13 2.90
N ILE A 307 42.14 7.50 3.08
CA ILE A 307 43.27 6.63 2.74
C ILE A 307 43.56 5.71 3.92
N TYR A 308 42.99 4.51 3.92
CA TYR A 308 43.53 3.42 4.73
C TYR A 308 44.82 2.91 4.08
N LYS A 309 45.92 2.90 4.86
CA LYS A 309 47.22 2.32 4.50
C LYS A 309 47.18 0.79 4.64
N GLU A 310 47.97 0.11 3.83
CA GLU A 310 48.22 -1.34 3.97
C GLU A 310 49.21 -1.62 5.12
N GLU A 311 49.20 -2.84 5.69
CA GLU A 311 50.38 -3.73 5.64
C GLU A 311 50.16 -5.18 6.16
N PHE A 312 50.94 -6.10 5.56
CA PHE A 312 51.41 -7.43 6.03
C PHE A 312 50.47 -8.65 6.26
N VAL A 313 51.12 -9.79 6.55
CA VAL A 313 50.86 -11.15 6.00
C VAL A 313 50.56 -12.19 7.09
N GLY A 314 49.71 -13.18 6.79
CA GLY A 314 49.56 -14.40 7.62
C GLY A 314 48.85 -15.55 6.89
N TYR A 315 49.42 -16.76 6.96
CA TYR A 315 48.83 -17.99 6.41
C TYR A 315 47.92 -18.68 7.43
N GLY A 316 46.83 -19.31 6.98
CA GLY A 316 45.98 -20.16 7.81
C GLY A 316 44.86 -20.84 7.02
N GLN A 317 44.85 -22.17 6.95
CA GLN A 317 43.77 -22.96 6.36
C GLN A 317 42.58 -23.08 7.32
N LYS A 318 41.34 -22.97 6.80
CA LYS A 318 40.22 -23.91 7.06
C LYS A 318 38.96 -23.52 6.26
N PHE A 319 38.22 -24.57 5.89
CA PHE A 319 36.87 -24.67 5.29
C PHE A 319 36.22 -23.40 4.69
N TYR A 320 35.94 -23.46 3.39
CA TYR A 320 35.33 -22.39 2.60
C TYR A 320 33.91 -22.77 2.15
N ILE A 321 32.93 -21.92 2.44
CA ILE A 321 31.60 -21.90 1.82
C ILE A 321 31.65 -20.90 0.65
N ALA A 322 31.02 -21.25 -0.47
CA ALA A 322 31.02 -20.45 -1.71
C ALA A 322 30.41 -19.05 -1.51
N GLY A 323 30.83 -18.07 -2.32
CA GLY A 323 30.26 -16.71 -2.33
C GLY A 323 30.55 -15.81 -1.11
N PHE A 324 31.23 -16.29 -0.06
CA PHE A 324 31.38 -15.55 1.20
C PHE A 324 32.58 -14.61 1.35
N ARG A 325 33.39 -14.41 0.30
CA ARG A 325 34.59 -13.55 0.39
C ARG A 325 34.44 -12.26 -0.41
N ARG A 326 34.53 -11.15 0.34
CA ARG A 326 34.53 -9.74 -0.09
C ARG A 326 33.20 -9.22 -0.65
N SER A 327 32.47 -8.54 0.24
CA SER A 327 31.62 -7.42 -0.13
C SER A 327 32.41 -6.39 -0.93
N MET A 328 31.79 -5.83 -1.97
CA MET A 328 32.41 -4.84 -2.87
C MET A 328 32.73 -3.50 -2.17
N ARG A 329 32.13 -3.25 -1.01
CA ARG A 329 32.28 -2.04 -0.16
C ARG A 329 33.70 -1.74 0.36
N LEU A 330 34.69 -2.59 0.05
CA LEU A 330 36.12 -2.37 0.33
C LEU A 330 36.93 -1.99 -0.93
N CYS A 331 36.31 -1.99 -2.10
CA CYS A 331 36.95 -1.63 -3.37
C CYS A 331 36.98 -0.12 -3.54
N ARG A 332 38.08 0.43 -4.06
CA ARG A 332 38.11 1.84 -4.46
C ARG A 332 37.50 1.98 -5.85
N ARG A 333 36.69 3.02 -6.02
CA ARG A 333 36.10 3.39 -7.31
C ARG A 333 37.14 4.20 -8.11
N TRP A 334 37.62 3.65 -9.23
CA TRP A 334 38.68 4.26 -10.06
C TRP A 334 38.27 5.69 -10.49
N SER A 335 39.08 6.70 -10.13
CA SER A 335 38.72 8.11 -10.22
C SER A 335 38.43 8.61 -11.65
N HIS A 336 39.20 8.15 -12.63
CA HIS A 336 38.99 8.46 -14.06
C HIS A 336 37.64 7.98 -14.62
N LEU A 337 36.96 7.02 -13.97
CA LEU A 337 35.71 6.48 -14.51
C LEU A 337 34.49 7.41 -14.29
N ARG A 338 34.60 8.45 -13.45
CA ARG A 338 33.51 9.45 -13.27
C ARG A 338 33.12 10.11 -14.60
N GLN A 339 34.07 10.29 -15.52
CA GLN A 339 33.82 10.88 -16.84
C GLN A 339 33.06 9.98 -17.81
N LEU A 340 33.11 8.65 -17.62
CA LEU A 340 32.34 7.69 -18.40
C LEU A 340 30.95 7.46 -17.79
N GLN A 341 30.86 7.30 -16.47
CA GLN A 341 29.55 7.14 -15.80
C GLN A 341 28.65 8.37 -15.97
N ALA A 342 29.22 9.58 -16.02
CA ALA A 342 28.47 10.81 -16.31
C ALA A 342 28.08 11.00 -17.80
N LYS A 343 28.66 10.22 -18.73
CA LYS A 343 28.37 10.30 -20.18
C LYS A 343 27.55 9.12 -20.73
N VAL A 344 27.52 7.99 -20.02
CA VAL A 344 26.92 6.74 -20.51
C VAL A 344 25.56 6.42 -19.84
N CYS A 345 25.16 7.16 -18.80
CA CYS A 345 23.77 7.13 -18.30
C CYS A 345 22.73 7.76 -19.26
N GLY A 346 23.09 8.00 -20.53
CA GLY A 346 22.16 8.32 -21.61
C GLY A 346 21.90 7.09 -22.46
N ALA A 347 20.65 6.65 -22.53
CA ALA A 347 20.13 5.55 -23.35
C ALA A 347 20.49 4.10 -22.92
N SER A 348 19.92 3.65 -21.81
CA SER A 348 19.34 2.29 -21.73
C SER A 348 17.96 2.35 -21.07
N SER A 349 17.09 1.40 -21.38
CA SER A 349 15.62 1.50 -21.28
C SER A 349 15.02 1.51 -19.86
N CYS A 350 15.84 1.54 -18.80
CA CYS A 350 15.38 1.50 -17.40
C CYS A 350 15.48 2.86 -16.67
N SER A 351 16.07 3.90 -17.27
CA SER A 351 16.37 5.17 -16.59
C SER A 351 15.15 6.10 -16.35
N GLY A 352 13.96 5.75 -16.82
CA GLY A 352 12.77 6.62 -16.73
C GLY A 352 12.31 6.95 -15.31
N ALA A 353 12.55 6.05 -14.34
CA ALA A 353 12.10 6.21 -12.96
C ALA A 353 12.96 7.20 -12.14
N ALA A 354 14.23 7.41 -12.50
CA ALA A 354 15.16 8.20 -11.67
C ALA A 354 14.92 9.73 -11.73
N GLY A 355 14.10 10.21 -12.67
CA GLY A 355 13.77 11.63 -12.86
C GLY A 355 12.27 11.94 -12.83
N ALA A 356 11.43 10.98 -12.42
CA ALA A 356 10.00 11.20 -12.24
C ALA A 356 9.68 11.46 -10.76
N PRO A 357 8.84 12.45 -10.41
CA PRO A 357 8.43 12.69 -9.01
C PRO A 357 7.53 11.58 -8.45
N TYR A 358 6.87 10.83 -9.33
CA TYR A 358 6.01 9.70 -9.02
C TYR A 358 6.40 8.51 -9.91
N GLU A 359 6.46 7.31 -9.31
CA GLU A 359 6.66 6.04 -10.01
C GLU A 359 5.37 5.22 -9.92
N GLU A 360 4.79 4.79 -11.04
CA GLU A 360 3.57 3.96 -11.02
C GLU A 360 3.87 2.57 -10.43
N VAL A 361 3.03 2.12 -9.51
CA VAL A 361 3.20 0.84 -8.80
C VAL A 361 1.94 -0.01 -8.81
N VAL A 362 2.12 -1.32 -8.76
CA VAL A 362 1.05 -2.32 -8.64
C VAL A 362 1.36 -3.26 -7.49
N ARG A 363 0.32 -3.91 -6.93
CA ARG A 363 0.53 -5.05 -6.02
C ARG A 363 0.92 -6.28 -6.82
N TYR A 364 2.12 -6.78 -6.55
CA TYR A 364 2.65 -8.01 -7.10
C TYR A 364 2.77 -9.06 -6.01
N GLN A 365 2.20 -10.23 -6.30
CA GLN A 365 2.33 -11.45 -5.52
C GLN A 365 3.09 -12.45 -6.39
N ARG A 366 4.24 -12.95 -5.92
CA ARG A 366 4.96 -14.03 -6.61
C ARG A 366 4.07 -15.29 -6.61
N ARG A 367 3.86 -15.93 -7.76
CA ARG A 367 3.21 -17.24 -7.82
C ARG A 367 4.25 -18.31 -7.43
N PRO A 368 3.85 -19.45 -6.83
CA PRO A 368 4.79 -20.49 -6.43
C PRO A 368 5.72 -21.00 -7.56
N ALA A 369 5.22 -20.99 -8.81
CA ALA A 369 5.93 -21.42 -10.01
C ALA A 369 6.88 -20.36 -10.61
N ASP A 370 6.77 -19.09 -10.22
CA ASP A 370 7.64 -18.03 -10.73
C ASP A 370 9.01 -18.08 -10.02
N LYS A 371 10.06 -17.57 -10.66
CA LYS A 371 11.39 -17.47 -10.02
C LYS A 371 11.32 -16.64 -8.74
N HIS A 372 12.18 -16.97 -7.76
CA HIS A 372 12.29 -16.18 -6.53
C HIS A 372 12.75 -14.75 -6.81
N ARG A 373 12.27 -13.80 -6.00
CA ARG A 373 12.75 -12.40 -6.06
C ARG A 373 14.16 -12.31 -5.46
N LEU A 374 15.00 -11.46 -6.06
CA LEU A 374 16.32 -11.13 -5.51
C LEU A 374 16.19 -10.42 -4.15
N ILE A 375 16.88 -10.90 -3.12
CA ILE A 375 17.00 -10.22 -1.83
C ILE A 375 18.26 -9.37 -1.82
N VAL A 376 18.09 -8.05 -1.70
CA VAL A 376 19.19 -7.06 -1.66
C VAL A 376 19.33 -6.51 -0.25
N LEU A 377 20.53 -6.61 0.33
CA LEU A 377 20.86 -6.05 1.64
C LEU A 377 21.69 -4.77 1.50
N VAL A 378 21.17 -3.67 2.02
CA VAL A 378 21.80 -2.33 2.01
C VAL A 378 22.02 -1.88 3.45
N GLY A 379 23.05 -1.08 3.72
CA GLY A 379 23.33 -0.57 5.07
C GLY A 379 24.77 -0.06 5.18
N PRO A 380 25.09 0.78 6.18
CA PRO A 380 26.42 1.35 6.32
C PRO A 380 27.50 0.31 6.65
N SER A 381 28.76 0.69 6.44
CA SER A 381 29.92 -0.12 6.84
C SER A 381 29.89 -0.42 8.35
N GLY A 382 30.24 -1.65 8.74
CA GLY A 382 30.23 -2.07 10.15
C GLY A 382 28.86 -2.37 10.75
N VAL A 383 27.74 -2.15 10.04
CA VAL A 383 26.40 -2.41 10.60
C VAL A 383 26.10 -3.89 10.84
N GLY A 384 26.67 -4.79 10.03
CA GLY A 384 26.50 -6.25 10.16
C GLY A 384 25.96 -6.98 8.92
N VAL A 385 25.68 -6.29 7.81
CA VAL A 385 25.08 -6.86 6.57
C VAL A 385 25.73 -8.18 6.12
N ASN A 386 27.07 -8.24 6.07
CA ASN A 386 27.78 -9.45 5.64
C ASN A 386 27.57 -10.64 6.57
N GLU A 387 27.49 -10.38 7.88
CA GLU A 387 27.31 -11.41 8.90
C GLU A 387 25.87 -11.92 8.92
N LEU A 388 24.89 -11.03 8.74
CA LEU A 388 23.48 -11.41 8.57
C LEU A 388 23.25 -12.27 7.32
N ARG A 389 23.86 -11.91 6.18
CA ARG A 389 23.85 -12.77 4.97
C ARG A 389 24.50 -14.14 5.23
N ARG A 390 25.60 -14.16 5.99
CA ARG A 390 26.32 -15.40 6.33
C ARG A 390 25.47 -16.34 7.18
N GLN A 391 24.92 -15.82 8.27
CA GLN A 391 24.02 -16.58 9.13
C GLN A 391 22.78 -17.06 8.35
N LEU A 392 22.19 -16.22 7.51
CA LEU A 392 21.02 -16.60 6.70
C LEU A 392 21.28 -17.80 5.78
N ILE A 393 22.41 -17.82 5.07
CA ILE A 393 22.76 -18.93 4.16
C ILE A 393 23.24 -20.16 4.94
N GLU A 394 23.95 -20.00 6.06
CA GLU A 394 24.35 -21.14 6.91
C GLU A 394 23.16 -21.82 7.61
N LEU A 395 22.07 -21.08 7.88
CA LEU A 395 20.83 -21.62 8.45
C LEU A 395 20.06 -22.52 7.48
N ASP A 396 20.04 -22.19 6.18
CA ASP A 396 19.41 -23.00 5.14
C ASP A 396 20.16 -22.89 3.78
N PRO A 397 21.24 -23.66 3.59
CA PRO A 397 22.04 -23.64 2.36
C PRO A 397 21.33 -24.20 1.13
N ASN A 398 20.20 -24.90 1.32
CA ASN A 398 19.42 -25.44 0.21
C ASN A 398 18.49 -24.38 -0.37
N ARG A 399 18.01 -23.45 0.47
CA ARG A 399 17.07 -22.39 0.07
C ARG A 399 17.75 -21.06 -0.27
N PHE A 400 18.86 -20.72 0.38
CA PHE A 400 19.56 -19.45 0.20
C PHE A 400 20.95 -19.62 -0.42
N GLN A 401 21.32 -18.75 -1.35
CA GLN A 401 22.65 -18.75 -1.98
C GLN A 401 23.09 -17.34 -2.36
N SER A 402 24.40 -17.06 -2.32
CA SER A 402 24.98 -15.84 -2.90
C SER A 402 25.33 -16.07 -4.36
N ALA A 403 25.12 -15.05 -5.21
CA ALA A 403 25.68 -15.03 -6.56
C ALA A 403 27.22 -15.09 -6.54
N VAL A 404 27.83 -15.79 -7.49
CA VAL A 404 29.30 -15.91 -7.59
C VAL A 404 29.88 -14.69 -8.32
N PRO A 405 30.69 -13.85 -7.65
CA PRO A 405 31.26 -12.66 -8.28
C PRO A 405 32.37 -13.01 -9.28
N HIS A 406 32.62 -12.10 -10.21
CA HIS A 406 33.72 -12.16 -11.19
C HIS A 406 34.97 -11.45 -10.65
N THR A 407 36.15 -11.88 -11.07
CA THR A 407 37.40 -11.16 -10.80
C THR A 407 38.43 -11.28 -11.93
N THR A 408 39.26 -10.25 -12.10
CA THR A 408 40.44 -10.27 -12.99
C THR A 408 41.72 -10.68 -12.26
N ARG A 409 41.64 -11.06 -10.98
CA ARG A 409 42.76 -11.70 -10.28
C ARG A 409 42.97 -13.10 -10.82
N SER A 410 44.22 -13.57 -10.89
CA SER A 410 44.49 -14.99 -11.12
C SER A 410 43.91 -15.87 -9.99
N LYS A 411 43.42 -17.05 -10.38
CA LYS A 411 42.98 -18.12 -9.47
C LYS A 411 44.17 -18.67 -8.68
N LYS A 412 43.99 -18.93 -7.38
CA LYS A 412 45.02 -19.60 -6.56
C LYS A 412 44.91 -21.12 -6.65
N SER A 413 45.97 -21.83 -6.28
CA SER A 413 46.05 -23.30 -6.35
C SER A 413 44.98 -24.05 -5.53
N TYR A 414 44.42 -23.42 -4.49
CA TYR A 414 43.38 -24.00 -3.62
C TYR A 414 41.96 -23.48 -3.90
N GLU A 415 41.77 -22.65 -4.94
CA GLU A 415 40.47 -22.08 -5.31
C GLU A 415 39.92 -22.74 -6.57
N MET A 416 38.60 -22.80 -6.68
CA MET A 416 37.88 -23.38 -7.82
C MET A 416 37.10 -22.29 -8.56
N ASP A 417 37.20 -22.34 -9.90
CA ASP A 417 36.45 -21.42 -10.75
C ASP A 417 34.95 -21.72 -10.67
N GLY A 418 34.13 -20.67 -10.65
CA GLY A 418 32.68 -20.78 -10.41
C GLY A 418 32.27 -21.11 -8.97
N ARG A 419 33.21 -21.15 -8.00
CA ARG A 419 32.90 -21.36 -6.58
C ARG A 419 33.25 -20.15 -5.70
N GLU A 420 34.51 -19.74 -5.73
CA GLU A 420 34.94 -18.54 -5.00
C GLU A 420 34.75 -17.28 -5.86
N TYR A 421 35.16 -17.34 -7.13
CA TYR A 421 34.91 -16.34 -8.16
C TYR A 421 34.80 -17.00 -9.54
N HIS A 422 34.23 -16.28 -10.51
CA HIS A 422 34.53 -16.49 -11.93
C HIS A 422 35.82 -15.74 -12.29
N TYR A 423 36.89 -16.46 -12.61
CA TYR A 423 38.21 -15.91 -12.89
C TYR A 423 38.33 -15.57 -14.38
N VAL A 424 38.09 -14.31 -14.73
CA VAL A 424 37.98 -13.84 -16.12
C VAL A 424 39.14 -12.93 -16.51
N SER A 425 39.39 -12.80 -17.82
CA SER A 425 40.37 -11.83 -18.33
C SER A 425 39.88 -10.39 -18.12
N LYS A 426 40.80 -9.42 -18.19
CA LYS A 426 40.44 -8.00 -18.05
C LYS A 426 39.51 -7.53 -19.16
N GLU A 427 39.75 -7.98 -20.39
CA GLU A 427 38.96 -7.68 -21.58
C GLU A 427 37.53 -8.22 -21.45
N THR A 428 37.39 -9.44 -20.91
CA THR A 428 36.08 -10.06 -20.63
C THR A 428 35.32 -9.27 -19.55
N PHE A 429 36.00 -8.86 -18.48
CA PHE A 429 35.40 -8.06 -17.42
C PHE A 429 34.96 -6.67 -17.93
N GLU A 430 35.78 -6.01 -18.73
CA GLU A 430 35.44 -4.73 -19.36
C GLU A 430 34.27 -4.88 -20.34
N SER A 431 34.18 -5.98 -21.10
CA SER A 431 33.02 -6.29 -21.95
C SER A 431 31.70 -6.42 -21.16
N LEU A 432 31.73 -7.05 -19.98
CA LEU A 432 30.56 -7.12 -19.08
C LEU A 432 30.15 -5.74 -18.54
N MET A 433 31.12 -4.85 -18.28
CA MET A 433 30.85 -3.46 -17.90
C MET A 433 30.23 -2.66 -19.06
N TYR A 434 30.81 -2.75 -20.27
CA TYR A 434 30.32 -2.04 -21.46
C TYR A 434 28.92 -2.50 -21.89
N SER A 435 28.60 -3.79 -21.74
CA SER A 435 27.26 -4.34 -21.98
C SER A 435 26.25 -4.05 -20.86
N HIS A 436 26.65 -3.32 -19.81
CA HIS A 436 25.81 -2.92 -18.66
C HIS A 436 25.21 -4.11 -17.88
N ARG A 437 25.84 -5.29 -17.97
CA ARG A 437 25.40 -6.50 -17.27
C ARG A 437 26.07 -6.70 -15.90
N MET A 438 26.73 -5.66 -15.38
CA MET A 438 27.34 -5.64 -14.04
C MET A 438 26.46 -4.84 -13.07
N LEU A 439 25.94 -5.49 -12.04
CA LEU A 439 25.14 -4.84 -10.98
C LEU A 439 26.01 -3.94 -10.10
N GLU A 440 27.21 -4.42 -9.78
CA GLU A 440 28.20 -3.71 -8.97
C GLU A 440 29.60 -4.16 -9.40
N TYR A 441 30.55 -3.23 -9.44
CA TYR A 441 31.95 -3.51 -9.75
C TYR A 441 32.87 -2.46 -9.10
N GLY A 442 34.13 -2.83 -8.89
CA GLY A 442 35.12 -2.00 -8.22
C GLY A 442 36.52 -2.62 -8.28
N GLU A 443 37.53 -1.86 -7.86
CA GLU A 443 38.93 -2.28 -7.89
C GLU A 443 39.47 -2.51 -6.47
N TYR A 444 40.22 -3.60 -6.29
CA TYR A 444 40.97 -3.87 -5.06
C TYR A 444 42.34 -4.49 -5.36
N LYS A 445 43.41 -3.81 -4.93
CA LYS A 445 44.82 -4.19 -5.14
C LYS A 445 45.14 -4.50 -6.61
N GLY A 446 44.80 -3.60 -7.53
CA GLY A 446 45.12 -3.74 -8.97
C GLY A 446 44.24 -4.73 -9.75
N HIS A 447 43.26 -5.36 -9.09
CA HIS A 447 42.34 -6.31 -9.73
C HIS A 447 40.90 -5.83 -9.62
N LEU A 448 40.12 -6.10 -10.66
CA LEU A 448 38.68 -5.82 -10.70
C LEU A 448 37.92 -6.96 -10.05
N TYR A 449 36.83 -6.59 -9.39
CA TYR A 449 35.83 -7.48 -8.80
C TYR A 449 34.44 -6.92 -9.10
N GLY A 450 33.43 -7.78 -9.17
CA GLY A 450 32.04 -7.34 -9.33
C GLY A 450 31.10 -8.50 -9.59
N THR A 451 29.80 -8.24 -9.55
CA THR A 451 28.77 -9.27 -9.75
C THR A 451 27.92 -8.93 -10.97
N SER A 452 27.79 -9.89 -11.90
CA SER A 452 26.95 -9.73 -13.08
C SER A 452 25.49 -10.07 -12.79
N VAL A 453 24.59 -9.56 -13.64
CA VAL A 453 23.18 -9.96 -13.66
C VAL A 453 23.05 -11.46 -13.92
N ASP A 454 23.86 -12.02 -14.83
CA ASP A 454 23.86 -13.46 -15.14
C ASP A 454 24.18 -14.33 -13.91
N ALA A 455 25.13 -13.90 -13.07
CA ALA A 455 25.52 -14.63 -11.86
C ALA A 455 24.41 -14.64 -10.80
N VAL A 456 23.57 -13.60 -10.76
CA VAL A 456 22.36 -13.60 -9.94
C VAL A 456 21.29 -14.48 -10.58
N GLN A 457 21.09 -14.37 -11.90
CA GLN A 457 20.07 -15.11 -12.62
C GLN A 457 20.29 -16.62 -12.52
N ALA A 458 21.53 -17.10 -12.59
CA ALA A 458 21.88 -18.51 -12.39
C ALA A 458 21.37 -19.06 -11.03
N VAL A 459 21.48 -18.29 -9.95
CA VAL A 459 20.99 -18.70 -8.62
C VAL A 459 19.46 -18.74 -8.57
N LEU A 460 18.79 -17.81 -9.25
CA LEU A 460 17.33 -17.80 -9.36
C LEU A 460 16.80 -18.93 -10.25
N ASP A 461 17.57 -19.33 -11.27
CA ASP A 461 17.27 -20.43 -12.18
C ASP A 461 17.47 -21.81 -11.53
N GLU A 462 18.38 -21.92 -10.55
CA GLU A 462 18.49 -23.06 -9.63
C GLU A 462 17.27 -23.21 -8.69
N GLY A 463 16.31 -22.27 -8.72
CA GLY A 463 15.15 -22.26 -7.83
C GLY A 463 15.46 -21.83 -6.39
N LYS A 464 16.60 -21.16 -6.16
CA LYS A 464 17.02 -20.68 -4.84
C LYS A 464 16.74 -19.19 -4.68
N ILE A 465 16.66 -18.74 -3.43
CA ILE A 465 16.59 -17.32 -3.10
C ILE A 465 18.01 -16.75 -3.13
N CYS A 466 18.31 -15.92 -4.13
CA CYS A 466 19.57 -15.20 -4.19
C CYS A 466 19.60 -14.09 -3.13
N VAL A 467 20.61 -14.09 -2.26
CA VAL A 467 20.84 -13.07 -1.24
C VAL A 467 22.17 -12.35 -1.51
N MET A 468 22.11 -11.04 -1.72
CA MET A 468 23.26 -10.24 -2.12
C MET A 468 23.32 -8.94 -1.31
N ASP A 469 24.53 -8.50 -0.97
CA ASP A 469 24.76 -7.14 -0.49
C ASP A 469 25.12 -6.21 -1.66
N LEU A 470 24.59 -4.99 -1.67
CA LEU A 470 24.93 -3.96 -2.65
C LEU A 470 25.31 -2.65 -1.96
N GLU A 471 26.12 -1.81 -2.62
CA GLU A 471 26.14 -0.37 -2.37
C GLU A 471 24.82 0.30 -2.84
N PRO A 472 24.39 1.42 -2.23
CA PRO A 472 23.11 2.07 -2.55
C PRO A 472 22.93 2.44 -4.03
N GLN A 473 24.03 2.79 -4.72
CA GLN A 473 24.00 3.12 -6.13
C GLN A 473 23.69 1.90 -7.03
N GLY A 474 23.98 0.68 -6.56
CA GLY A 474 23.65 -0.56 -7.25
C GLY A 474 22.16 -0.89 -7.24
N ILE A 475 21.38 -0.33 -6.29
CA ILE A 475 19.93 -0.57 -6.18
C ILE A 475 19.22 -0.22 -7.50
N GLN A 476 19.57 0.91 -8.12
CA GLN A 476 18.94 1.35 -9.37
C GLN A 476 19.23 0.42 -10.54
N VAL A 477 20.41 -0.21 -10.58
CA VAL A 477 20.80 -1.17 -11.61
C VAL A 477 20.09 -2.52 -11.41
N ALA A 478 19.90 -2.93 -10.16
CA ALA A 478 19.19 -4.16 -9.81
C ALA A 478 17.66 -4.10 -10.05
N ARG A 479 17.07 -2.91 -10.20
CA ARG A 479 15.61 -2.67 -10.33
C ARG A 479 15.06 -3.00 -11.72
N THR A 480 15.23 -4.24 -12.15
CA THR A 480 14.73 -4.76 -13.44
C THR A 480 13.49 -5.64 -13.27
N HIS A 481 12.73 -5.81 -14.36
CA HIS A 481 11.57 -6.71 -14.40
C HIS A 481 11.94 -8.19 -14.21
N GLU A 482 13.20 -8.58 -14.47
CA GLU A 482 13.73 -9.94 -14.29
C GLU A 482 14.03 -10.24 -12.82
N LEU A 483 14.80 -9.35 -12.17
CA LEU A 483 15.29 -9.57 -10.81
C LEU A 483 14.24 -9.25 -9.73
N LYS A 484 13.30 -8.34 -10.04
CA LYS A 484 12.23 -7.85 -9.15
C LYS A 484 12.69 -7.67 -7.69
N PRO A 485 13.79 -6.94 -7.42
CA PRO A 485 14.47 -6.98 -6.13
C PRO A 485 13.55 -6.59 -4.97
N TYR A 486 13.89 -7.09 -3.78
CA TYR A 486 13.35 -6.66 -2.50
C TYR A 486 14.51 -6.13 -1.65
N VAL A 487 14.47 -4.83 -1.35
CA VAL A 487 15.58 -4.08 -0.78
C VAL A 487 15.38 -3.91 0.72
N ILE A 488 16.21 -4.61 1.50
CA ILE A 488 16.20 -4.59 2.96
C ILE A 488 17.34 -3.70 3.45
N PHE A 489 16.99 -2.60 4.11
CA PHE A 489 17.94 -1.68 4.73
C PHE A 489 18.22 -2.07 6.17
N ILE A 490 19.46 -2.51 6.43
CA ILE A 490 19.97 -2.79 7.76
C ILE A 490 20.56 -1.50 8.32
N LYS A 491 19.85 -0.88 9.27
CA LYS A 491 20.29 0.35 9.94
C LYS A 491 20.88 0.08 11.32
N PRO A 492 21.86 0.90 11.77
CA PRO A 492 22.26 0.92 13.17
C PRO A 492 21.09 1.36 14.06
N SER A 493 21.19 1.04 15.34
CA SER A 493 20.40 1.69 16.39
C SER A 493 21.03 3.03 16.76
N SER A 494 20.43 3.76 17.70
CA SER A 494 20.98 5.02 18.19
C SER A 494 22.39 4.87 18.77
N MET A 495 23.20 5.91 18.67
CA MET A 495 24.55 5.95 19.24
C MET A 495 24.65 5.46 20.70
N SER A 496 23.67 5.80 21.55
CA SER A 496 23.63 5.33 22.94
C SER A 496 23.40 3.83 23.07
N CYS A 497 22.54 3.25 22.22
CA CYS A 497 22.28 1.82 22.20
C CYS A 497 23.47 1.04 21.64
N MET A 498 24.06 1.50 20.53
CA MET A 498 25.26 0.91 19.93
C MET A 498 26.44 0.83 20.90
N LYS A 499 26.70 1.89 21.70
CA LYS A 499 27.78 1.87 22.71
C LYS A 499 27.59 0.76 23.76
N GLN A 500 26.34 0.39 24.06
CA GLN A 500 26.03 -0.66 25.02
C GLN A 500 26.07 -2.06 24.37
N SER A 501 25.41 -2.25 23.23
CA SER A 501 25.34 -3.55 22.53
C SER A 501 26.68 -3.96 21.92
N ARG A 502 27.47 -3.01 21.41
CA ARG A 502 28.73 -3.26 20.69
C ARG A 502 29.98 -3.12 21.56
N LYS A 503 29.85 -2.86 22.87
CA LYS A 503 30.95 -2.70 23.84
C LYS A 503 31.99 -3.84 23.82
N ASN A 504 31.50 -5.06 23.59
CA ASN A 504 32.30 -6.29 23.48
C ASN A 504 32.35 -6.85 22.04
N ALA A 505 31.62 -6.23 21.11
CA ALA A 505 31.62 -6.64 19.72
C ALA A 505 32.93 -6.22 19.05
N LYS A 506 33.50 -7.14 18.27
CA LYS A 506 34.72 -6.91 17.50
C LYS A 506 34.32 -6.61 16.06
N ILE A 507 35.04 -5.71 15.41
CA ILE A 507 34.91 -5.49 13.97
C ILE A 507 35.50 -6.72 13.27
N ILE A 508 34.65 -7.66 12.86
CA ILE A 508 35.07 -8.84 12.11
C ILE A 508 35.43 -8.41 10.68
N THR A 509 36.69 -8.03 10.49
CA THR A 509 37.29 -7.98 9.15
C THR A 509 37.91 -9.34 8.82
N ASN A 510 38.12 -9.64 7.54
CA ASN A 510 38.80 -10.87 7.09
C ASN A 510 40.31 -10.91 7.42
N TYR A 511 40.82 -9.90 8.13
CA TYR A 511 42.19 -9.82 8.63
C TYR A 511 42.15 -9.94 10.15
N PHE A 512 43.12 -10.66 10.74
CA PHE A 512 43.17 -11.00 12.17
C PHE A 512 43.50 -9.79 13.07
N VAL A 513 42.62 -8.78 13.07
CA VAL A 513 42.73 -7.59 13.92
C VAL A 513 41.39 -7.39 14.63
N ASP A 514 41.36 -7.79 15.91
CA ASP A 514 40.23 -7.59 16.81
C ASP A 514 40.10 -6.11 17.21
N MET A 515 39.73 -5.25 16.26
CA MET A 515 39.44 -3.84 16.55
C MET A 515 38.09 -3.74 17.26
N LYS A 516 38.09 -3.10 18.43
CA LYS A 516 36.85 -2.62 19.06
C LYS A 516 36.36 -1.41 18.29
N PHE A 517 35.03 -1.26 18.17
CA PHE A 517 34.43 -0.03 17.68
C PHE A 517 34.86 1.16 18.55
N LYS A 518 35.33 2.23 17.92
CA LYS A 518 35.49 3.54 18.54
C LYS A 518 34.18 4.32 18.46
N ASP A 519 34.03 5.34 19.32
CA ASP A 519 32.93 6.29 19.23
C ASP A 519 32.87 7.01 17.87
N GLU A 520 34.03 7.25 17.24
CA GLU A 520 34.15 7.79 15.87
C GLU A 520 33.51 6.86 14.82
N ASP A 521 33.82 5.56 14.88
CA ASP A 521 33.31 4.55 13.94
C ASP A 521 31.78 4.38 14.08
N LEU A 522 31.26 4.51 15.31
CA LEU A 522 29.83 4.46 15.59
C LEU A 522 29.11 5.70 15.06
N GLN A 523 29.68 6.90 15.24
CA GLN A 523 29.09 8.13 14.71
C GLN A 523 29.09 8.13 13.18
N GLU A 524 30.19 7.71 12.54
CA GLU A 524 30.25 7.58 11.08
C GLU A 524 29.18 6.59 10.56
N MET A 525 28.90 5.52 11.30
CA MET A 525 27.86 4.55 10.94
C MET A 525 26.44 5.13 11.00
N GLU A 526 26.12 5.92 12.03
CA GLU A 526 24.83 6.62 12.16
C GLU A 526 24.67 7.70 11.08
N ASP A 527 25.71 8.51 10.87
CA ASP A 527 25.82 9.52 9.81
C ASP A 527 25.60 8.94 8.41
N LEU A 528 26.25 7.80 8.11
CA LEU A 528 26.10 7.10 6.84
C LEU A 528 24.71 6.48 6.69
N ALA A 529 24.10 5.98 7.78
CA ALA A 529 22.73 5.47 7.75
C ALA A 529 21.74 6.57 7.36
N GLN A 530 21.81 7.74 8.02
CA GLN A 530 20.94 8.87 7.72
C GLN A 530 21.14 9.38 6.28
N LYS A 531 22.38 9.45 5.80
CA LYS A 531 22.70 9.83 4.41
C LYS A 531 22.13 8.82 3.40
N MET A 532 22.17 7.51 3.70
CA MET A 532 21.56 6.46 2.88
C MET A 532 20.04 6.56 2.85
N GLU A 533 19.38 6.69 4.02
CA GLU A 533 17.92 6.78 4.15
C GLU A 533 17.38 8.03 3.41
N ASN A 534 18.04 9.19 3.56
CA ASN A 534 17.65 10.44 2.89
C ASN A 534 17.80 10.43 1.35
N GLN A 535 18.72 9.63 0.80
CA GLN A 535 19.02 9.58 -0.65
C GLN A 535 18.31 8.44 -1.38
N PHE A 536 18.10 7.30 -0.70
CA PHE A 536 17.62 6.06 -1.30
C PHE A 536 16.36 5.50 -0.65
N GLY A 537 15.76 6.18 0.34
CA GLY A 537 14.57 5.75 1.08
C GLY A 537 13.41 5.28 0.19
N GLN A 538 13.16 5.97 -0.92
CA GLN A 538 12.17 5.64 -1.95
C GLN A 538 12.41 4.30 -2.68
N PHE A 539 13.55 3.65 -2.48
CA PHE A 539 13.88 2.34 -3.03
C PHE A 539 13.94 1.22 -1.99
N LEU A 540 13.67 1.51 -0.71
CA LEU A 540 13.72 0.55 0.38
C LEU A 540 12.34 -0.09 0.58
N ASP A 541 12.28 -1.42 0.62
CA ASP A 541 11.03 -2.16 0.86
C ASP A 541 10.84 -2.51 2.34
N HIS A 542 11.93 -2.72 3.08
CA HIS A 542 11.91 -3.02 4.52
C HIS A 542 13.13 -2.41 5.22
N VAL A 543 12.94 -1.92 6.45
CA VAL A 543 14.03 -1.47 7.32
C VAL A 543 14.15 -2.42 8.52
N ILE A 544 15.38 -2.79 8.92
CA ILE A 544 15.70 -3.62 10.09
C ILE A 544 16.74 -2.88 10.94
N VAL A 545 16.51 -2.74 12.24
CA VAL A 545 17.47 -2.16 13.19
C VAL A 545 18.37 -3.28 13.73
N ASN A 546 19.68 -3.19 13.53
CA ASN A 546 20.63 -4.23 13.97
C ASN A 546 21.33 -3.88 15.29
N ASP A 547 20.61 -4.09 16.39
CA ASP A 547 21.13 -4.10 17.77
C ASP A 547 21.80 -5.42 18.13
N SER A 548 21.16 -6.53 17.77
CA SER A 548 21.55 -7.89 18.10
C SER A 548 21.47 -8.73 16.82
N LEU A 549 22.57 -9.41 16.48
CA LEU A 549 22.64 -10.22 15.25
C LEU A 549 21.60 -11.33 15.23
N GLN A 550 21.24 -11.90 16.39
CA GLN A 550 20.25 -12.96 16.49
C GLN A 550 18.85 -12.45 16.14
N ASP A 551 18.44 -11.33 16.75
CA ASP A 551 17.13 -10.72 16.53
C ASP A 551 17.00 -10.15 15.11
N ALA A 552 18.08 -9.53 14.60
CA ALA A 552 18.13 -9.03 13.23
C ALA A 552 18.14 -10.17 12.19
N CYS A 553 18.72 -11.34 12.50
CA CYS A 553 18.65 -12.52 11.64
C CYS A 553 17.24 -13.13 11.60
N ALA A 554 16.55 -13.19 12.74
CA ALA A 554 15.14 -13.60 12.81
C ALA A 554 14.21 -12.64 12.06
N GLN A 555 14.41 -11.32 12.22
CA GLN A 555 13.68 -10.30 11.45
C GLN A 555 13.98 -10.42 9.95
N LEU A 556 15.24 -10.67 9.57
CA LEU A 556 15.64 -10.86 8.17
C LEU A 556 14.97 -12.11 7.55
N LEU A 557 14.91 -13.23 8.26
CA LEU A 557 14.16 -14.41 7.82
C LEU A 557 12.68 -14.08 7.55
N SER A 558 12.02 -13.39 8.47
CA SER A 558 10.63 -12.97 8.30
C SER A 558 10.46 -12.00 7.12
N ALA A 559 11.32 -11.00 6.98
CA ALA A 559 11.30 -10.06 5.86
C ALA A 559 11.49 -10.77 4.50
N VAL A 560 12.36 -11.78 4.43
CA VAL A 560 12.56 -12.58 3.21
C VAL A 560 11.37 -13.47 2.91
N GLN A 561 10.71 -14.07 3.91
CA GLN A 561 9.45 -14.80 3.68
C GLN A 561 8.37 -13.88 3.11
N LYS A 562 8.13 -12.71 3.74
CA LYS A 562 7.18 -11.70 3.25
C LYS A 562 7.47 -11.24 1.83
N ALA A 563 8.74 -11.09 1.47
CA ALA A 563 9.14 -10.71 0.12
C ALA A 563 8.71 -11.72 -0.96
N GLN A 564 8.65 -13.01 -0.62
CA GLN A 564 8.34 -14.12 -1.53
C GLN A 564 6.88 -14.60 -1.45
N GLU A 565 6.20 -14.35 -0.32
CA GLU A 565 4.89 -14.93 0.02
C GLU A 565 3.76 -13.90 0.21
N GLU A 566 4.05 -12.64 0.53
CA GLU A 566 3.04 -11.58 0.72
C GLU A 566 3.02 -10.57 -0.46
N PRO A 567 1.88 -9.90 -0.74
CA PRO A 567 1.75 -9.00 -1.88
C PRO A 567 2.42 -7.64 -1.64
N GLN A 568 3.45 -7.34 -2.44
CA GLN A 568 4.28 -6.13 -2.30
C GLN A 568 4.03 -5.11 -3.41
N TRP A 569 4.33 -3.83 -3.13
CA TRP A 569 4.25 -2.76 -4.14
C TRP A 569 5.51 -2.73 -5.02
N VAL A 570 5.36 -3.10 -6.28
CA VAL A 570 6.44 -3.06 -7.28
C VAL A 570 6.12 -2.06 -8.38
N PRO A 571 7.12 -1.51 -9.09
CA PRO A 571 6.89 -0.71 -10.30
C PRO A 571 5.98 -1.44 -11.30
N ALA A 572 4.98 -0.76 -11.85
CA ALA A 572 4.06 -1.33 -12.83
C ALA A 572 4.79 -1.94 -14.05
N THR A 573 5.89 -1.29 -14.46
CA THR A 573 6.79 -1.72 -15.54
C THR A 573 7.43 -3.10 -15.32
N TRP A 574 7.39 -3.68 -14.11
CA TRP A 574 7.89 -5.03 -13.85
C TRP A 574 6.85 -6.13 -14.11
N VAL A 575 5.59 -5.77 -14.35
CA VAL A 575 4.44 -6.69 -14.49
C VAL A 575 3.74 -6.53 -15.84
N SER A 576 3.77 -5.33 -16.44
CA SER A 576 3.04 -5.03 -17.69
C SER A 576 3.56 -5.74 -18.95
N SER A 577 4.65 -6.51 -18.89
CA SER A 577 5.19 -7.28 -20.03
C SER A 577 4.30 -8.45 -20.46
N ASP A 578 3.49 -8.98 -19.55
CA ASP A 578 2.89 -10.32 -19.70
C ASP A 578 1.50 -10.29 -20.36
N THR A 579 1.06 -9.13 -20.86
CA THR A 579 -0.32 -8.91 -21.38
C THR A 579 -0.42 -8.55 -22.87
N GLU A 580 0.69 -8.41 -23.61
CA GLU A 580 0.67 -8.15 -25.07
C GLU A 580 0.98 -9.39 -25.93
N SER A 581 0.91 -10.60 -25.34
CA SER A 581 1.18 -11.87 -26.05
C SER A 581 0.14 -12.96 -25.72
N GLY A 582 -1.14 -12.66 -25.97
CA GLY A 582 -2.28 -13.58 -25.89
C GLY A 582 -3.21 -13.45 -27.09
#